data_AF-A0A958Y8T5-F1
#
_entry.id   AF-A0A958Y8T5-F1
#
_cell.length_a   1.000
_cell.length_b   1.000
_cell.length_c   1.000
_cell.angle_alpha   90.00
_cell.angle_beta   90.00
_cell.angle_gamma   90.00
#
_symmetry.space_group_name_H-M   'P 1'
#
loop_
_entity.id
_entity.type
_entity.pdbx_description
1 polymer ?
#
loop_
_entity_poly.entity_id
_entity_poly.type
_entity_poly.pdbx_seq_one_letter_code
_entity_poly.pdbx_strand_id
1 'polypeptide(L)'
;MRNIYFTILLILINTSLSYSQIPIEKYKAEIEALKTESEIDAYWKKLYDIDQNILLNSRSTKEFDSTSIDQMIKTTILFETYETSAYKQDNQLPILNVGHNWNGEAILAFWPIILKCKEVGGIIEIFGGTYPAYELEGISLSFYRYSLFNQESKYPSLLSKIKIDSSSNASLNLMKVFENQKRLQQLKPTKIIGKWFGQEIKNTNEDWSFEFVEMSDGNLYVKTKERIQKLNLVETKSESKIYRIENEPFGWHYELKNNGFLILIDENNEVLINYSKAG
;
A
#
# COMPACT_ATOMS: atom_id res chain seq x y z
N MET A 1 33.53 36.75 -9.68
CA MET A 1 32.95 35.62 -10.46
C MET A 1 32.94 34.29 -9.72
N ARG A 2 34.01 33.87 -9.03
CA ARG A 2 34.08 32.57 -8.31
C ARG A 2 32.99 32.33 -7.25
N ASN A 3 32.52 33.38 -6.56
CA ASN A 3 31.42 33.27 -5.57
C ASN A 3 30.03 33.05 -6.19
N ILE A 4 29.77 33.58 -7.38
CA ILE A 4 28.46 33.45 -8.04
C ILE A 4 28.23 32.00 -8.49
N TYR A 5 29.28 31.34 -9.01
CA TYR A 5 29.20 29.92 -9.38
C TYR A 5 29.00 29.01 -8.16
N PHE A 6 29.58 29.34 -7.01
CA PHE A 6 29.36 28.59 -5.77
C PHE A 6 27.93 28.74 -5.24
N THR A 7 27.36 29.95 -5.31
CA THR A 7 25.96 30.20 -4.92
C THR A 7 24.97 29.53 -5.88
N ILE A 8 25.22 29.58 -7.20
CA ILE A 8 24.39 28.88 -8.20
C ILE A 8 24.47 27.36 -8.01
N LEU A 9 25.65 26.80 -7.72
CA LEU A 9 25.80 25.38 -7.41
C LEU A 9 25.07 24.98 -6.12
N LEU A 10 25.11 25.80 -5.07
CA LEU A 10 24.36 25.58 -3.82
C LEU A 10 22.84 25.69 -4.01
N ILE A 11 22.36 26.60 -4.87
CA ILE A 11 20.94 26.70 -5.23
C ILE A 11 20.53 25.48 -6.05
N LEU A 12 21.34 25.05 -7.03
CA LEU A 12 21.06 23.87 -7.84
C LEU A 12 21.07 22.57 -7.01
N ILE A 13 21.99 22.42 -6.05
CA ILE A 13 22.03 21.28 -5.12
C ILE A 13 20.78 21.28 -4.22
N ASN A 14 20.36 22.43 -3.68
CA ASN A 14 19.14 22.53 -2.86
C ASN A 14 17.86 22.30 -3.68
N THR A 15 17.78 22.75 -4.93
CA THR A 15 16.63 22.48 -5.80
C THR A 15 16.61 21.05 -6.34
N SER A 16 17.78 20.38 -6.42
CA SER A 16 17.87 18.98 -6.85
C SER A 16 17.46 17.99 -5.76
N LEU A 17 17.39 18.43 -4.49
CA LEU A 17 16.86 17.65 -3.37
C LEU A 17 15.32 17.72 -3.24
N SER A 18 14.65 18.59 -4.00
CA SER A 18 13.20 18.83 -3.88
C SER A 18 12.34 18.02 -4.85
N TYR A 19 12.92 17.25 -5.78
CA TYR A 19 12.18 16.57 -6.85
C TYR A 19 11.43 15.30 -6.42
N SER A 20 11.20 15.11 -5.12
CA SER A 20 10.72 13.84 -4.61
C SER A 20 10.09 13.90 -3.20
N GLN A 21 9.73 15.06 -2.66
CA GLN A 21 9.08 15.09 -1.35
C GLN A 21 7.60 15.40 -1.53
N ILE A 22 6.74 14.61 -0.88
CA ILE A 22 5.32 14.99 -0.75
C ILE A 22 5.30 16.23 0.16
N PRO A 23 4.78 17.39 -0.31
CA PRO A 23 4.86 18.64 0.42
C PRO A 23 3.74 18.70 1.47
N ILE A 24 3.85 17.88 2.52
CA ILE A 24 2.79 17.70 3.51
C ILE A 24 2.34 19.02 4.16
N GLU A 25 3.26 19.92 4.48
CA GLU A 25 2.94 21.24 5.06
C GLU A 25 2.20 22.15 4.07
N LYS A 26 2.47 22.00 2.76
CA LYS A 26 1.69 22.69 1.72
C LYS A 26 0.27 22.14 1.65
N TYR A 27 0.09 20.83 1.77
CA TYR A 27 -1.23 20.22 1.75
C TYR A 27 -2.05 20.58 2.99
N LYS A 28 -1.43 20.62 4.17
CA LYS A 28 -2.07 21.15 5.38
C LYS A 28 -2.52 22.59 5.17
N ALA A 29 -1.64 23.47 4.71
CA ALA A 29 -2.01 24.86 4.45
C ALA A 29 -3.11 25.02 3.38
N GLU A 30 -3.08 24.22 2.31
CA GLU A 30 -4.13 24.19 1.27
C GLU A 30 -5.47 23.75 1.85
N ILE A 31 -5.49 22.71 2.68
CA ILE A 31 -6.70 22.14 3.26
C ILE A 31 -7.24 23.05 4.37
N GLU A 32 -6.41 23.54 5.29
CA GLU A 32 -6.81 24.48 6.36
C GLU A 32 -7.40 25.80 5.84
N ALA A 33 -7.08 26.17 4.59
CA ALA A 33 -7.63 27.35 3.94
C ALA A 33 -9.09 27.19 3.52
N LEU A 34 -9.63 25.96 3.44
CA LEU A 34 -11.03 25.71 3.09
C LEU A 34 -11.93 26.14 4.27
N LYS A 35 -12.87 27.07 4.05
CA LYS A 35 -13.69 27.66 5.13
C LYS A 35 -15.14 27.24 5.09
N THR A 36 -15.62 26.75 3.94
CA THR A 36 -17.02 26.43 3.71
C THR A 36 -17.20 24.97 3.28
N GLU A 37 -18.38 24.41 3.54
CA GLU A 37 -18.73 23.06 3.09
C GLU A 37 -18.57 22.91 1.56
N SER A 38 -18.95 23.94 0.79
CA SER A 38 -18.81 23.92 -0.67
C SER A 38 -17.35 23.85 -1.13
N GLU A 39 -16.41 24.47 -0.41
CA GLU A 39 -14.98 24.38 -0.73
C GLU A 39 -14.43 22.99 -0.40
N ILE A 40 -14.87 22.40 0.71
CA ILE A 40 -14.52 21.04 1.12
C ILE A 40 -15.04 20.01 0.09
N ASP A 41 -16.30 20.13 -0.33
CA ASP A 41 -16.90 19.28 -1.36
C ASP A 41 -16.17 19.38 -2.69
N ALA A 42 -15.82 20.60 -3.11
CA ALA A 42 -15.04 20.82 -4.32
C ALA A 42 -13.66 20.16 -4.22
N TYR A 43 -13.06 20.18 -3.04
CA TYR A 43 -11.78 19.52 -2.78
C TYR A 43 -11.90 17.99 -2.86
N TRP A 44 -12.93 17.39 -2.24
CA TRP A 44 -13.21 15.96 -2.38
C TRP A 44 -13.41 15.54 -3.84
N LYS A 45 -14.18 16.34 -4.60
CA LYS A 45 -14.39 16.09 -6.03
C LYS A 45 -13.08 16.13 -6.81
N LYS A 46 -12.21 17.11 -6.53
CA LYS A 46 -10.87 17.18 -7.14
C LYS A 46 -10.04 15.93 -6.85
N LEU A 47 -10.07 15.43 -5.61
CA LEU A 47 -9.35 14.21 -5.25
C LEU A 47 -9.94 12.98 -5.96
N TYR A 48 -11.27 12.86 -6.01
CA TYR A 48 -11.97 11.81 -6.76
C TYR A 48 -11.63 11.83 -8.25
N ASP A 49 -11.60 13.01 -8.87
CA ASP A 49 -11.24 13.15 -10.28
C ASP A 49 -9.79 12.72 -10.54
N ILE A 50 -8.86 12.98 -9.61
CA ILE A 50 -7.48 12.48 -9.72
C ILE A 50 -7.44 10.96 -9.60
N ASP A 51 -8.15 10.38 -8.63
CA ASP A 51 -8.22 8.93 -8.46
C ASP A 51 -8.81 8.23 -9.68
N GLN A 52 -9.95 8.67 -10.19
CA GLN A 52 -10.63 7.99 -11.29
C GLN A 52 -10.04 8.30 -12.66
N ASN A 53 -9.61 9.53 -12.92
CA ASN A 53 -9.19 9.94 -14.27
C ASN A 53 -7.68 9.98 -14.47
N ILE A 54 -6.89 10.17 -13.42
CA ILE A 54 -5.43 10.27 -13.55
C ILE A 54 -4.77 8.96 -13.10
N LEU A 55 -5.08 8.49 -11.89
CA LEU A 55 -4.44 7.32 -11.31
C LEU A 55 -4.73 6.05 -12.15
N LEU A 56 -6.00 5.79 -12.48
CA LEU A 56 -6.40 4.61 -13.25
C LEU A 56 -5.86 4.60 -14.71
N ASN A 57 -5.49 5.76 -15.24
CA ASN A 57 -4.91 5.89 -16.58
C ASN A 57 -3.37 5.92 -16.57
N SER A 58 -2.74 5.83 -15.40
CA SER A 58 -1.28 5.82 -15.30
C SER A 58 -0.69 4.55 -15.88
N ARG A 59 0.27 4.71 -16.79
CA ARG A 59 1.01 3.59 -17.40
C ARG A 59 2.24 3.18 -16.59
N SER A 60 2.68 4.04 -15.67
CA SER A 60 3.87 3.83 -14.85
C SER A 60 3.44 3.35 -13.46
N THR A 61 3.93 2.18 -13.06
CA THR A 61 3.66 1.64 -11.70
C THR A 61 4.17 2.59 -10.63
N LYS A 62 5.35 3.20 -10.84
CA LYS A 62 5.90 4.22 -9.95
C LYS A 62 5.02 5.46 -9.82
N GLU A 63 4.50 5.98 -10.93
CA GLU A 63 3.60 7.15 -10.90
C GLU A 63 2.29 6.78 -10.21
N PHE A 64 1.72 5.64 -10.56
CA PHE A 64 0.51 5.11 -9.94
C PHE A 64 0.67 5.06 -8.41
N ASP A 65 1.70 4.39 -7.90
CA ASP A 65 1.87 4.22 -6.46
C ASP A 65 2.11 5.55 -5.75
N SER A 66 2.89 6.44 -6.38
CA SER A 66 3.16 7.77 -5.83
C SER A 66 1.90 8.61 -5.72
N THR A 67 1.07 8.62 -6.78
CA THR A 67 -0.20 9.34 -6.81
C THR A 67 -1.20 8.73 -5.82
N SER A 68 -1.26 7.40 -5.70
CA SER A 68 -2.17 6.74 -4.76
C SER A 68 -1.85 7.09 -3.30
N ILE A 69 -0.57 7.09 -2.90
CA ILE A 69 -0.18 7.50 -1.54
C ILE A 69 -0.37 9.01 -1.33
N ASP A 70 -0.12 9.84 -2.34
CA ASP A 70 -0.38 11.28 -2.31
C ASP A 70 -1.87 11.59 -2.04
N GLN A 71 -2.77 10.85 -2.68
CA GLN A 71 -4.22 10.95 -2.45
C GLN A 71 -4.57 10.54 -1.01
N MET A 72 -4.05 9.40 -0.53
CA MET A 72 -4.27 8.97 0.85
C MET A 72 -3.83 10.04 1.86
N ILE A 73 -2.70 10.71 1.63
CA ILE A 73 -2.20 11.78 2.52
C ILE A 73 -3.16 12.97 2.53
N LYS A 74 -3.64 13.44 1.37
CA LYS A 74 -4.60 14.56 1.31
C LYS A 74 -5.93 14.21 1.95
N THR A 75 -6.45 13.01 1.66
CA THR A 75 -7.64 12.47 2.30
C THR A 75 -7.47 12.43 3.82
N THR A 76 -6.32 11.97 4.30
CA THR A 76 -6.01 11.89 5.73
C THR A 76 -5.96 13.28 6.37
N ILE A 77 -5.34 14.26 5.71
CA ILE A 77 -5.28 15.63 6.22
C ILE A 77 -6.68 16.25 6.33
N LEU A 78 -7.62 15.97 5.41
CA LEU A 78 -9.01 16.42 5.57
C LEU A 78 -9.63 15.91 6.88
N PHE A 79 -9.42 14.63 7.20
CA PHE A 79 -9.87 14.05 8.46
C PHE A 79 -9.09 14.51 9.69
N GLU A 80 -7.82 14.90 9.55
CA GLU A 80 -7.02 15.46 10.64
C GLU A 80 -7.37 16.94 10.91
N THR A 81 -7.84 17.68 9.89
CA THR A 81 -8.22 19.09 10.00
C THR A 81 -9.69 19.27 10.42
N TYR A 82 -10.61 18.50 9.84
CA TYR A 82 -12.05 18.68 10.01
C TYR A 82 -12.74 17.49 10.70
N GLU A 83 -11.98 16.47 11.10
CA GLU A 83 -12.55 15.22 11.63
C GLU A 83 -13.58 14.62 10.67
N THR A 84 -14.60 13.95 11.20
CA THR A 84 -15.69 13.35 10.39
C THR A 84 -16.66 14.39 9.81
N SER A 85 -16.57 15.67 10.21
CA SER A 85 -17.52 16.70 9.75
C SER A 85 -17.38 17.05 8.26
N ALA A 86 -16.21 16.81 7.67
CA ALA A 86 -15.95 17.00 6.25
C ALA A 86 -16.31 15.78 5.39
N TYR A 87 -16.65 14.62 5.98
CA TYR A 87 -16.90 13.39 5.25
C TYR A 87 -18.40 13.12 5.11
N LYS A 88 -18.85 12.89 3.87
CA LYS A 88 -20.24 12.58 3.54
C LYS A 88 -20.44 11.09 3.36
N GLN A 89 -21.61 10.59 3.77
CA GLN A 89 -21.95 9.17 3.71
C GLN A 89 -21.92 8.57 2.30
N ASP A 90 -22.03 9.36 1.24
CA ASP A 90 -21.97 8.93 -0.15
C ASP A 90 -20.57 9.08 -0.78
N ASN A 91 -19.59 9.62 -0.05
CA ASN A 91 -18.24 9.83 -0.54
C ASN A 91 -17.44 8.52 -0.56
N GLN A 92 -17.20 8.00 -1.77
CA GLN A 92 -16.50 6.74 -2.00
C GLN A 92 -14.98 6.85 -1.92
N LEU A 93 -14.42 8.06 -1.93
CA LEU A 93 -13.00 8.24 -2.16
C LEU A 93 -12.09 7.51 -1.16
N PRO A 94 -12.34 7.55 0.17
CA PRO A 94 -11.48 6.84 1.12
C PRO A 94 -11.46 5.31 0.86
N ILE A 95 -12.58 4.74 0.43
CA ILE A 95 -12.70 3.31 0.12
C ILE A 95 -11.92 3.00 -1.18
N LEU A 96 -12.07 3.86 -2.19
CA LEU A 96 -11.30 3.76 -3.44
C LEU A 96 -9.81 3.90 -3.22
N ASN A 97 -9.37 4.80 -2.33
CA ASN A 97 -7.96 4.95 -1.99
C ASN A 97 -7.37 3.62 -1.51
N VAL A 98 -8.08 2.85 -0.67
CA VAL A 98 -7.62 1.51 -0.25
C VAL A 98 -7.55 0.54 -1.42
N GLY A 99 -8.61 0.41 -2.21
CA GLY A 99 -8.64 -0.53 -3.34
C GLY A 99 -7.65 -0.20 -4.47
N HIS A 100 -7.31 1.07 -4.64
CA HIS A 100 -6.37 1.55 -5.65
C HIS A 100 -4.95 1.76 -5.11
N ASN A 101 -4.62 1.21 -3.95
CA ASN A 101 -3.27 1.23 -3.43
C ASN A 101 -2.70 -0.18 -3.36
N TRP A 102 -1.50 -0.37 -3.92
CA TRP A 102 -0.83 -1.68 -3.95
C TRP A 102 0.31 -1.78 -2.94
N ASN A 103 0.44 -0.79 -2.05
CA ASN A 103 1.39 -0.76 -0.95
C ASN A 103 0.65 -1.08 0.35
N GLY A 104 0.76 -2.32 0.81
CA GLY A 104 0.03 -2.78 2.00
C GLY A 104 0.35 -1.97 3.26
N GLU A 105 1.58 -1.48 3.43
CA GLU A 105 1.93 -0.62 4.56
C GLU A 105 1.22 0.73 4.49
N ALA A 106 0.98 1.27 3.29
CA ALA A 106 0.22 2.51 3.12
C ALA A 106 -1.26 2.30 3.47
N ILE A 107 -1.84 1.18 3.04
CA ILE A 107 -3.22 0.81 3.42
C ILE A 107 -3.35 0.69 4.95
N LEU A 108 -2.38 0.04 5.61
CA LEU A 108 -2.36 -0.06 7.08
C LEU A 108 -2.22 1.30 7.76
N ALA A 109 -1.35 2.19 7.24
CA ALA A 109 -1.20 3.55 7.75
C ALA A 109 -2.48 4.39 7.55
N PHE A 110 -3.26 4.10 6.50
CA PHE A 110 -4.53 4.76 6.19
C PHE A 110 -5.73 4.16 6.96
N TRP A 111 -5.57 3.00 7.60
CA TRP A 111 -6.64 2.30 8.32
C TRP A 111 -7.41 3.15 9.34
N PRO A 112 -6.79 4.08 10.12
CA PRO A 112 -7.54 4.96 11.01
C PRO A 112 -8.62 5.79 10.30
N ILE A 113 -8.38 6.15 9.02
CA ILE A 113 -9.35 6.90 8.21
C ILE A 113 -10.53 6.00 7.81
N ILE A 114 -10.29 4.74 7.48
CA ILE A 114 -11.34 3.77 7.21
C ILE A 114 -12.25 3.56 8.43
N LEU A 115 -11.67 3.53 9.63
CA LEU A 115 -12.46 3.43 10.86
C LEU A 115 -13.34 4.67 11.07
N LYS A 116 -12.81 5.88 10.84
CA LYS A 116 -13.62 7.11 10.85
C LYS A 116 -14.76 7.07 9.82
N CYS A 117 -14.51 6.53 8.62
CA CYS A 117 -15.55 6.33 7.62
C CYS A 117 -16.63 5.35 8.10
N LYS A 118 -16.22 4.24 8.75
CA LYS A 118 -17.13 3.23 9.28
C LYS A 118 -18.01 3.75 10.43
N GLU A 119 -17.47 4.64 11.26
CA GLU A 119 -18.20 5.33 12.32
C GLU A 119 -19.33 6.21 11.75
N VAL A 120 -19.08 6.88 10.62
CA VAL A 120 -20.09 7.70 9.92
C VAL A 120 -21.10 6.84 9.16
N GLY A 121 -20.68 5.69 8.65
CA GLY A 121 -21.51 4.75 7.89
C GLY A 121 -21.78 5.20 6.45
N GLY A 122 -22.85 4.69 5.85
CA GLY A 122 -23.24 5.00 4.48
C GLY A 122 -22.60 4.06 3.45
N ILE A 123 -21.94 4.63 2.45
CA ILE A 123 -21.44 3.90 1.27
C ILE A 123 -20.43 2.80 1.64
N ILE A 124 -19.67 2.97 2.73
CA ILE A 124 -18.75 1.96 3.26
C ILE A 124 -19.45 0.64 3.65
N GLU A 125 -20.76 0.67 3.94
CA GLU A 125 -21.50 -0.53 4.34
C GLU A 125 -21.95 -1.38 3.15
N ILE A 126 -21.85 -0.86 1.92
CA ILE A 126 -22.37 -1.49 0.71
C ILE A 126 -21.36 -1.55 -0.46
N PHE A 127 -20.32 -0.71 -0.46
CA PHE A 127 -19.38 -0.60 -1.57
C PHE A 127 -18.42 -1.78 -1.60
N GLY A 128 -18.34 -2.46 -2.75
CA GLY A 128 -17.40 -3.59 -2.93
C GLY A 128 -17.70 -4.81 -2.04
N GLY A 129 -18.93 -4.89 -1.52
CA GLY A 129 -19.35 -5.85 -0.50
C GLY A 129 -19.68 -5.14 0.83
N THR A 130 -20.21 -5.88 1.80
CA THR A 130 -20.39 -5.33 3.15
C THR A 130 -19.03 -5.16 3.82
N TYR A 131 -18.77 -4.00 4.42
CA TYR A 131 -17.59 -3.79 5.26
C TYR A 131 -17.37 -4.99 6.20
N PRO A 132 -16.15 -5.54 6.30
CA PRO A 132 -14.88 -4.99 5.79
C PRO A 132 -14.38 -5.62 4.48
N ALA A 133 -15.27 -6.14 3.62
CA ALA A 133 -14.89 -6.99 2.49
C ALA A 133 -13.86 -6.32 1.57
N TYR A 134 -14.17 -5.14 1.04
CA TYR A 134 -13.33 -4.44 0.08
C TYR A 134 -12.00 -3.97 0.69
N GLU A 135 -12.02 -3.52 1.95
CA GLU A 135 -10.83 -3.02 2.62
C GLU A 135 -9.87 -4.15 3.02
N LEU A 136 -10.39 -5.29 3.47
CA LEU A 136 -9.56 -6.48 3.73
C LEU A 136 -9.00 -7.06 2.43
N GLU A 137 -9.78 -7.04 1.34
CA GLU A 137 -9.30 -7.44 0.01
C GLU A 137 -8.07 -6.61 -0.37
N GLY A 138 -8.12 -5.29 -0.22
CA GLY A 138 -6.98 -4.40 -0.49
C GLY A 138 -5.72 -4.76 0.32
N ILE A 139 -5.86 -5.04 1.62
CA ILE A 139 -4.72 -5.47 2.45
C ILE A 139 -4.18 -6.83 1.98
N SER A 140 -5.05 -7.81 1.79
CA SER A 140 -4.67 -9.18 1.43
C SER A 140 -4.01 -9.24 0.06
N LEU A 141 -4.55 -8.54 -0.94
CA LEU A 141 -3.99 -8.47 -2.28
C LEU A 141 -2.65 -7.73 -2.30
N SER A 142 -2.52 -6.62 -1.58
CA SER A 142 -1.29 -5.81 -1.58
C SER A 142 -0.11 -6.50 -0.89
N PHE A 143 -0.35 -7.33 0.13
CA PHE A 143 0.71 -8.15 0.73
C PHE A 143 0.91 -9.46 -0.03
N TYR A 144 -0.14 -10.25 -0.21
CA TYR A 144 0.01 -11.65 -0.61
C TYR A 144 -0.51 -11.98 -1.99
N ARG A 145 -1.21 -11.04 -2.64
CA ARG A 145 -2.01 -11.28 -3.86
C ARG A 145 -2.93 -12.47 -3.64
N TYR A 146 -3.62 -12.47 -2.51
CA TYR A 146 -4.59 -13.49 -2.14
C TYR A 146 -5.96 -12.85 -2.02
N SER A 147 -6.93 -13.32 -2.79
CA SER A 147 -8.29 -12.81 -2.73
C SER A 147 -9.04 -13.39 -1.54
N LEU A 148 -9.72 -12.52 -0.82
CA LEU A 148 -10.67 -12.81 0.25
C LEU A 148 -12.13 -12.81 -0.24
N PHE A 149 -12.37 -12.67 -1.54
CA PHE A 149 -13.71 -12.77 -2.13
C PHE A 149 -14.41 -14.08 -1.70
N ASN A 150 -15.64 -13.96 -1.19
CA ASN A 150 -16.44 -15.04 -0.59
C ASN A 150 -15.75 -15.79 0.58
N GLN A 151 -14.94 -15.09 1.38
CA GLN A 151 -14.29 -15.64 2.59
C GLN A 151 -14.68 -14.89 3.86
N GLU A 152 -15.95 -14.52 3.98
CA GLU A 152 -16.50 -13.70 5.07
C GLU A 152 -16.24 -14.28 6.46
N SER A 153 -16.15 -15.61 6.57
CA SER A 153 -15.84 -16.31 7.82
C SER A 153 -14.46 -15.96 8.39
N LYS A 154 -13.51 -15.49 7.55
CA LYS A 154 -12.18 -15.06 7.98
C LYS A 154 -12.15 -13.63 8.51
N TYR A 155 -13.10 -12.79 8.09
CA TYR A 155 -13.02 -11.33 8.30
C TYR A 155 -12.87 -10.93 9.77
N PRO A 156 -13.61 -11.51 10.75
CA PRO A 156 -13.46 -11.13 12.15
C PRO A 156 -12.05 -11.38 12.70
N SER A 157 -11.45 -12.52 12.35
CA SER A 157 -10.08 -12.87 12.77
C SER A 157 -9.06 -11.91 12.15
N LEU A 158 -9.17 -11.64 10.85
CA LEU A 158 -8.24 -10.75 10.14
C LEU A 158 -8.33 -9.31 10.64
N LEU A 159 -9.54 -8.78 10.84
CA LEU A 159 -9.75 -7.46 11.42
C LEU A 159 -9.08 -7.30 12.79
N SER A 160 -9.19 -8.32 13.65
CA SER A 160 -8.63 -8.26 15.02
C SER A 160 -7.10 -8.13 15.07
N LYS A 161 -6.43 -8.44 13.95
CA LYS A 161 -4.96 -8.39 13.85
C LYS A 161 -4.44 -7.06 13.30
N ILE A 162 -5.30 -6.24 12.68
CA ILE A 162 -4.90 -4.92 12.18
C ILE A 162 -4.66 -4.01 13.38
N LYS A 163 -3.40 -3.63 13.58
CA LYS A 163 -2.99 -2.73 14.67
C LYS A 163 -3.04 -1.28 14.23
N ILE A 164 -3.63 -0.44 15.07
CA ILE A 164 -3.68 1.00 14.87
C ILE A 164 -2.57 1.64 15.70
N ASP A 165 -1.68 2.38 15.04
CA ASP A 165 -0.74 3.26 15.73
C ASP A 165 -1.44 4.57 16.11
N SER A 166 -1.85 4.70 17.37
CA SER A 166 -2.46 5.92 17.89
C SER A 166 -1.44 6.99 18.33
N SER A 167 -0.14 6.70 18.25
CA SER A 167 0.92 7.58 18.74
C SER A 167 1.39 8.62 17.72
N SER A 168 1.03 8.45 16.45
CA SER A 168 1.42 9.33 15.34
C SER A 168 0.23 9.60 14.42
N ASN A 169 0.20 10.80 13.84
CA ASN A 169 -0.77 11.15 12.80
C ASN A 169 -0.65 10.21 11.59
N ALA A 170 -1.79 9.82 11.03
CA ALA A 170 -1.84 8.91 9.88
C ALA A 170 -1.14 9.53 8.66
N SER A 171 -1.23 10.86 8.49
CA SER A 171 -0.54 11.58 7.41
C SER A 171 0.98 11.45 7.51
N LEU A 172 1.53 11.49 8.72
CA LEU A 172 2.97 11.28 8.98
C LEU A 172 3.40 9.83 8.77
N ASN A 173 2.54 8.86 9.12
CA ASN A 173 2.84 7.45 8.87
C ASN A 173 2.83 7.13 7.37
N LEU A 174 1.89 7.68 6.60
CA LEU A 174 1.89 7.58 5.14
C LEU A 174 3.13 8.22 4.50
N MET A 175 3.61 9.35 5.02
CA MET A 175 4.87 9.96 4.59
C MET A 175 6.06 9.02 4.79
N LYS A 176 6.15 8.35 5.95
CA LYS A 176 7.23 7.37 6.21
C LYS A 176 7.16 6.21 5.21
N VAL A 177 5.96 5.71 4.91
CA VAL A 177 5.76 4.64 3.91
C VAL A 177 6.19 5.10 2.52
N PHE A 178 5.85 6.32 2.13
CA PHE A 178 6.25 6.89 0.84
C PHE A 178 7.78 7.01 0.70
N GLU A 179 8.46 7.53 1.73
CA GLU A 179 9.92 7.64 1.73
C GLU A 179 10.58 6.24 1.71
N ASN A 180 10.02 5.27 2.44
CA ASN A 180 10.49 3.89 2.37
C ASN A 180 10.33 3.30 0.96
N GLN A 181 9.19 3.51 0.30
CA GLN A 181 8.98 3.07 -1.07
C GLN A 181 10.01 3.67 -2.03
N LYS A 182 10.31 4.96 -1.87
CA LYS A 182 11.33 5.64 -2.69
C LYS A 182 12.72 5.06 -2.50
N ARG A 183 13.09 4.74 -1.26
CA ARG A 183 14.33 4.04 -0.94
C ARG A 183 14.36 2.67 -1.61
N LEU A 184 13.28 1.90 -1.50
CA LEU A 184 13.16 0.56 -2.11
C LEU A 184 13.30 0.60 -3.64
N GLN A 185 12.74 1.62 -4.31
CA GLN A 185 12.87 1.81 -5.76
C GLN A 185 14.30 2.04 -6.26
N GLN A 186 15.25 2.37 -5.38
CA GLN A 186 16.67 2.51 -5.74
C GLN A 186 17.43 1.17 -5.72
N LEU A 187 16.85 0.13 -5.13
CA LEU A 187 17.48 -1.17 -5.04
C LEU A 187 17.51 -1.86 -6.40
N LYS A 188 18.59 -2.57 -6.67
CA LYS A 188 18.76 -3.35 -7.91
C LYS A 188 18.72 -4.85 -7.62
N PRO A 189 18.00 -5.66 -8.43
CA PRO A 189 18.08 -7.11 -8.35
C PRO A 189 19.51 -7.61 -8.50
N THR A 190 19.95 -8.48 -7.60
CA THR A 190 21.26 -9.16 -7.68
C THR A 190 21.11 -10.63 -8.02
N LYS A 191 20.04 -11.30 -7.56
CA LYS A 191 19.78 -12.71 -7.84
C LYS A 191 18.30 -13.05 -7.74
N ILE A 192 17.77 -13.76 -8.73
CA ILE A 192 16.41 -14.33 -8.69
C ILE A 192 16.48 -15.71 -8.02
N ILE A 193 15.68 -15.90 -6.98
CA ILE A 193 15.54 -17.18 -6.25
C ILE A 193 14.52 -18.08 -6.93
N GLY A 194 13.43 -17.51 -7.40
CA GLY A 194 12.38 -18.21 -8.11
C GLY A 194 11.35 -17.24 -8.66
N LYS A 195 10.53 -17.75 -9.58
CA LYS A 195 9.47 -17.01 -10.27
C LYS A 195 8.23 -17.88 -10.35
N TRP A 196 7.08 -17.29 -10.05
CA TRP A 196 5.79 -17.98 -9.99
C TRP A 196 4.71 -17.15 -10.67
N PHE A 197 3.69 -17.81 -11.19
CA PHE A 197 2.50 -17.12 -11.67
C PHE A 197 1.81 -16.42 -10.50
N GLY A 198 1.25 -15.25 -10.78
CA GLY A 198 0.25 -14.66 -9.91
C GLY A 198 -0.91 -15.64 -9.77
N GLN A 199 -1.41 -15.79 -8.55
CA GLN A 199 -2.59 -16.60 -8.29
C GLN A 199 -3.33 -15.88 -7.17
N GLU A 200 -4.41 -15.18 -7.48
CA GLU A 200 -5.24 -14.53 -6.45
C GLU A 200 -6.26 -15.48 -5.87
N ILE A 201 -6.73 -16.42 -6.71
CA ILE A 201 -7.67 -17.48 -6.37
C ILE A 201 -6.95 -18.83 -6.50
N LYS A 202 -7.28 -19.75 -5.59
CA LYS A 202 -6.71 -21.10 -5.57
C LYS A 202 -6.91 -21.80 -6.92
N ASN A 203 -5.83 -22.35 -7.46
CA ASN A 203 -5.77 -23.08 -8.73
C ASN A 203 -6.06 -22.25 -10.01
N THR A 204 -6.07 -20.91 -9.91
CA THR A 204 -6.18 -20.02 -11.07
C THR A 204 -4.87 -19.28 -11.26
N ASN A 205 -4.28 -19.38 -12.46
CA ASN A 205 -3.09 -18.60 -12.81
C ASN A 205 -3.52 -17.30 -13.48
N GLU A 206 -2.90 -16.21 -13.05
CA GLU A 206 -2.98 -14.91 -13.67
C GLU A 206 -1.97 -14.76 -14.81
N ASP A 207 -2.23 -13.83 -15.72
CA ASP A 207 -1.34 -13.51 -16.86
C ASP A 207 -0.06 -12.74 -16.45
N TRP A 208 0.16 -12.57 -15.15
CA TRP A 208 1.34 -11.92 -14.58
C TRP A 208 2.10 -12.87 -13.65
N SER A 209 3.33 -12.51 -13.31
CA SER A 209 4.19 -13.31 -12.43
C SER A 209 4.83 -12.46 -11.34
N PHE A 210 5.32 -13.13 -10.30
CA PHE A 210 6.17 -12.52 -9.30
C PHE A 210 7.41 -13.34 -9.00
N GLU A 211 8.37 -12.68 -8.35
CA GLU A 211 9.70 -13.22 -8.11
C GLU A 211 10.06 -13.10 -6.64
N PHE A 212 10.83 -14.07 -6.13
CA PHE A 212 11.65 -13.87 -4.94
C PHE A 212 13.04 -13.48 -5.41
N VAL A 213 13.55 -12.36 -4.92
CA VAL A 213 14.75 -11.72 -5.46
C VAL A 213 15.62 -11.18 -4.34
N GLU A 214 16.90 -11.51 -4.34
CA GLU A 214 17.91 -10.82 -3.54
C GLU A 214 18.21 -9.47 -4.22
N MET A 215 18.25 -8.40 -3.42
CA MET A 215 18.49 -7.05 -3.91
C MET A 215 19.88 -6.54 -3.50
N SER A 216 20.26 -5.36 -3.98
CA SER A 216 21.60 -4.76 -3.79
C SER A 216 21.96 -4.44 -2.34
N ASP A 217 20.99 -4.44 -1.43
CA ASP A 217 21.21 -4.32 0.01
C ASP A 217 21.42 -5.68 0.71
N GLY A 218 21.46 -6.77 -0.05
CA GLY A 218 21.67 -8.13 0.46
C GLY A 218 20.43 -8.79 1.06
N ASN A 219 19.27 -8.11 1.06
CA ASN A 219 18.03 -8.67 1.60
C ASN A 219 17.21 -9.38 0.50
N LEU A 220 16.31 -10.27 0.94
CA LEU A 220 15.36 -10.96 0.07
C LEU A 220 14.05 -10.19 0.00
N TYR A 221 13.46 -10.14 -1.20
CA TYR A 221 12.21 -9.43 -1.48
C TYR A 221 11.28 -10.30 -2.31
N VAL A 222 9.98 -10.10 -2.13
CA VAL A 222 8.98 -10.43 -3.14
C VAL A 222 8.85 -9.25 -4.10
N LYS A 223 8.89 -9.50 -5.41
CA LYS A 223 8.87 -8.47 -6.46
C LYS A 223 7.76 -8.73 -7.48
N THR A 224 6.98 -7.69 -7.76
CA THR A 224 6.01 -7.64 -8.87
C THR A 224 6.29 -6.40 -9.71
N LYS A 225 6.75 -6.56 -10.95
CA LYS A 225 7.19 -5.43 -11.78
C LYS A 225 8.24 -4.59 -11.02
N GLU A 226 7.92 -3.33 -10.72
CA GLU A 226 8.76 -2.37 -9.97
C GLU A 226 8.50 -2.37 -8.46
N ARG A 227 7.43 -3.03 -7.99
CA ARG A 227 7.07 -3.10 -6.57
C ARG A 227 7.86 -4.20 -5.88
N ILE A 228 8.43 -3.90 -4.73
CA ILE A 228 9.15 -4.86 -3.89
C ILE A 228 8.70 -4.75 -2.44
N GLN A 229 8.58 -5.89 -1.76
CA GLN A 229 8.31 -5.97 -0.32
C GLN A 229 9.31 -6.95 0.31
N LYS A 230 9.89 -6.55 1.44
CA LYS A 230 10.97 -7.33 2.07
C LYS A 230 10.43 -8.62 2.67
N LEU A 231 11.16 -9.71 2.49
CA LEU A 231 10.88 -11.02 3.07
C LEU A 231 11.84 -11.28 4.23
N ASN A 232 11.29 -11.44 5.42
CA ASN A 232 12.03 -11.83 6.62
C ASN A 232 12.01 -13.36 6.74
N LEU A 233 13.19 -13.97 6.93
CA LEU A 233 13.29 -15.39 7.24
C LEU A 233 12.79 -15.62 8.66
N VAL A 234 11.74 -16.42 8.80
CA VAL A 234 11.13 -16.78 10.09
C VAL A 234 11.72 -18.07 10.63
N GLU A 235 11.87 -19.07 9.77
CA GLU A 235 12.32 -20.41 10.16
C GLU A 235 13.06 -21.09 9.00
N THR A 236 14.07 -21.89 9.33
CA THR A 236 14.70 -22.84 8.40
C THR A 236 14.39 -24.27 8.84
N LYS A 237 13.75 -25.02 7.96
CA LYS A 237 13.47 -26.46 8.13
C LYS A 237 14.46 -27.26 7.29
N SER A 238 14.45 -28.59 7.43
CA SER A 238 15.32 -29.49 6.66
C SER A 238 15.08 -29.38 5.14
N GLU A 239 13.82 -29.23 4.73
CA GLU A 239 13.41 -29.26 3.31
C GLU A 239 12.82 -27.94 2.80
N SER A 240 12.71 -26.93 3.65
CA SER A 240 12.07 -25.65 3.31
C SER A 240 12.55 -24.49 4.17
N LYS A 241 12.21 -23.27 3.72
CA LYS A 241 12.39 -22.04 4.46
C LYS A 241 11.06 -21.29 4.54
N ILE A 242 10.76 -20.75 5.71
CA ILE A 242 9.54 -19.97 5.96
C ILE A 242 9.89 -18.49 5.95
N TYR A 243 9.20 -17.73 5.12
CA TYR A 243 9.38 -16.29 4.96
C TYR A 243 8.08 -15.56 5.26
N ARG A 244 8.20 -14.36 5.83
CA ARG A 244 7.07 -13.45 6.08
C ARG A 244 7.36 -12.09 5.46
N ILE A 245 6.35 -11.46 4.86
CA ILE A 245 6.51 -10.07 4.40
C ILE A 245 6.67 -9.16 5.62
N GLU A 246 7.60 -8.22 5.55
CA GLU A 246 7.79 -7.21 6.58
C GLU A 246 6.49 -6.41 6.81
N ASN A 247 6.13 -6.20 8.08
CA ASN A 247 4.96 -5.43 8.52
C ASN A 247 3.58 -5.97 8.11
N GLU A 248 3.49 -7.18 7.55
CA GLU A 248 2.21 -7.83 7.28
C GLU A 248 1.41 -8.10 8.58
N PRO A 249 0.07 -7.94 8.58
CA PRO A 249 -0.71 -7.98 9.82
C PRO A 249 -1.27 -9.37 10.17
N PHE A 250 -1.39 -10.30 9.22
CA PHE A 250 -2.25 -11.48 9.37
C PHE A 250 -1.55 -12.69 9.98
N GLY A 251 -0.21 -12.70 10.00
CA GLY A 251 0.56 -13.87 10.42
C GLY A 251 0.65 -14.93 9.32
N TRP A 252 0.53 -14.52 8.06
CA TRP A 252 0.65 -15.42 6.92
C TRP A 252 2.11 -15.55 6.48
N HIS A 253 2.43 -16.66 5.85
CA HIS A 253 3.81 -16.98 5.51
C HIS A 253 3.92 -17.63 4.14
N TYR A 254 5.04 -17.39 3.48
CA TYR A 254 5.47 -18.19 2.34
C TYR A 254 6.35 -19.34 2.81
N GLU A 255 6.05 -20.56 2.40
CA GLU A 255 6.96 -21.70 2.54
C GLU A 255 7.59 -22.02 1.19
N LEU A 256 8.92 -21.83 1.10
CA LEU A 256 9.72 -22.16 -0.08
C LEU A 256 10.49 -23.45 0.16
N LYS A 257 10.12 -24.51 -0.56
CA LYS A 257 10.81 -25.80 -0.50
C LYS A 257 12.11 -25.79 -1.32
N ASN A 258 13.05 -26.65 -0.97
CA ASN A 258 14.35 -26.76 -1.66
C ASN A 258 14.24 -27.11 -3.17
N ASN A 259 13.14 -27.74 -3.59
CA ASN A 259 12.84 -28.01 -5.00
C ASN A 259 12.22 -26.81 -5.75
N GLY A 260 12.05 -25.67 -5.08
CA GLY A 260 11.47 -24.44 -5.62
C GLY A 260 9.94 -24.42 -5.65
N PHE A 261 9.27 -25.37 -4.98
CA PHE A 261 7.83 -25.29 -4.74
C PHE A 261 7.54 -24.21 -3.69
N LEU A 262 6.55 -23.36 -3.95
CA LEU A 262 6.17 -22.24 -3.11
C LEU A 262 4.70 -22.36 -2.75
N ILE A 263 4.40 -22.17 -1.46
CA ILE A 263 3.02 -22.09 -0.96
C ILE A 263 2.84 -20.86 -0.08
N LEU A 264 1.62 -20.32 -0.08
CA LEU A 264 1.15 -19.39 0.94
C LEU A 264 0.38 -20.17 1.99
N ILE A 265 0.74 -20.00 3.25
CA ILE A 265 0.07 -20.59 4.40
C ILE A 265 -0.42 -19.51 5.36
N ASP A 266 -1.53 -19.78 6.06
CA ASP A 266 -2.05 -18.90 7.08
C ASP A 266 -1.33 -19.10 8.44
N GLU A 267 -1.79 -18.40 9.47
CA GLU A 267 -1.24 -18.50 10.82
C GLU A 267 -1.43 -19.88 11.49
N ASN A 268 -2.35 -20.69 10.98
CA ASN A 268 -2.68 -22.04 11.47
C ASN A 268 -1.99 -23.13 10.64
N ASN A 269 -1.12 -22.75 9.69
CA ASN A 269 -0.49 -23.62 8.69
C ASN A 269 -1.46 -24.23 7.67
N GLU A 270 -2.64 -23.64 7.47
CA GLU A 270 -3.52 -24.02 6.36
C GLU A 270 -2.99 -23.47 5.04
N VAL A 271 -3.00 -24.29 3.99
CA VAL A 271 -2.54 -23.88 2.66
C VAL A 271 -3.59 -23.01 1.98
N LEU A 272 -3.25 -21.73 1.83
CA LEU A 272 -4.06 -20.75 1.10
C LEU A 272 -3.86 -20.89 -0.41
N ILE A 273 -2.60 -20.94 -0.88
CA ILE A 273 -2.25 -21.08 -2.30
C ILE A 273 -1.06 -22.02 -2.48
N ASN A 274 -1.13 -22.85 -3.53
CA ASN A 274 0.02 -23.55 -4.10
C ASN A 274 0.41 -22.86 -5.40
N TYR A 275 1.59 -22.24 -5.44
CA TYR A 275 2.00 -21.45 -6.59
C TYR A 275 2.65 -22.31 -7.67
N SER A 276 2.22 -22.08 -8.91
CA SER A 276 2.79 -22.65 -10.12
C SER A 276 4.05 -21.90 -10.51
N LYS A 277 5.14 -22.61 -10.84
CA LYS A 277 6.35 -21.97 -11.36
C LYS A 277 6.05 -21.27 -12.68
N ALA A 278 6.56 -20.06 -12.85
CA ALA A 278 6.56 -19.32 -14.11
C ALA A 278 7.96 -19.38 -14.72
N GLY A 279 8.01 -19.67 -16.03
CA GLY A 279 9.25 -19.82 -16.80
C GLY A 279 10.09 -18.56 -16.90
#